data_AF-A0A8U0U552-F1
#
_entry.id   AF-A0A8U0U552-F1
#
_cell.length_a   1.000
_cell.length_b   1.000
_cell.length_c   1.000
_cell.angle_alpha   90.00
_cell.angle_beta   90.00
_cell.angle_gamma   90.00
#
_symmetry.space_group_name_H-M   'P 1'
#
loop_
_entity.id
_entity.type
_entity.pdbx_description
1 polymer ?
#
loop_
_entity_poly.entity_id
_entity_poly.type
_entity_poly.pdbx_seq_one_letter_code
_entity_poly.pdbx_strand_id
1 'polypeptide(L)'
;TVGEFMLPFEEEIGQRTSLQELQDVVVHKKMRPVFKDTWLKHPGLSQLCETIEECWDHDAEARLSAGCVEERISQITKTTVGTTSDCPVAIVMSVTDDDDLPPKESST
;
A
#
# COMPACT_ATOMS: atom_id res chain seq x y z
N THR A 1 19.16 1.54 13.27
CA THR A 1 18.41 2.80 13.38
C THR A 1 17.33 2.82 12.33
N VAL A 2 16.16 3.38 12.63
CA VAL A 2 15.13 3.60 11.60
C VAL A 2 15.65 4.70 10.67
N GLY A 3 15.62 4.45 9.36
CA GLY A 3 16.09 5.42 8.37
C GLY A 3 15.16 6.62 8.26
N GLU A 4 15.59 7.66 7.54
CA GLU A 4 14.75 8.81 7.24
C GLU A 4 13.59 8.42 6.32
N PHE A 5 12.47 9.13 6.46
CA PHE A 5 11.34 9.00 5.55
C PHE A 5 11.73 9.54 4.17
N MET A 6 11.31 8.86 3.10
CA MET A 6 11.54 9.26 1.72
C MET A 6 10.27 9.04 0.89
N LEU A 7 10.09 9.88 -0.13
CA LEU A 7 9.06 9.72 -1.15
C LEU A 7 9.40 8.55 -2.09
N PRO A 8 8.40 7.95 -2.77
CA PRO A 8 8.65 6.98 -3.82
C PRO A 8 9.55 7.57 -4.91
N PHE A 9 10.59 6.83 -5.30
CA PHE A 9 11.60 7.22 -6.28
C PHE A 9 12.53 8.37 -5.87
N GLU A 10 12.46 8.88 -4.63
CA GLU A 10 13.29 10.01 -4.20
C GLU A 10 14.79 9.71 -4.28
N GLU A 11 15.20 8.48 -4.01
CA GLU A 11 16.60 8.05 -4.04
C GLU A 11 17.15 8.01 -5.48
N GLU A 12 16.32 7.63 -6.45
CA GLU A 12 16.71 7.39 -7.84
C GLU A 12 16.68 8.66 -8.70
N ILE A 13 15.72 9.56 -8.47
CA ILE A 13 15.48 10.75 -9.31
C ILE A 13 15.38 12.07 -8.53
N GLY A 14 15.42 12.02 -7.19
CA GLY A 14 15.39 13.20 -6.34
C GLY A 14 13.99 13.82 -6.16
N GLN A 15 13.89 14.78 -5.23
CA GLN A 15 12.60 15.40 -4.86
C GLN A 15 11.96 16.25 -5.97
N ARG A 16 12.76 16.87 -6.84
CA ARG A 16 12.27 17.76 -7.90
C ARG A 16 12.31 17.07 -9.26
N THR A 17 11.49 16.04 -9.40
CA THR A 17 11.36 15.27 -10.63
C THR A 17 10.25 15.86 -11.53
N SER A 18 10.49 15.93 -12.83
CA SER A 18 9.46 16.26 -13.83
C SER A 18 8.58 15.05 -14.20
N LEU A 19 7.38 15.29 -14.76
CA LEU A 19 6.51 14.20 -15.21
C LEU A 19 7.21 13.31 -16.26
N GLN A 20 8.03 13.90 -17.13
CA GLN A 20 8.71 13.17 -18.20
C GLN A 20 9.74 12.18 -17.64
N GLU A 21 10.50 12.58 -16.62
CA GLU A 21 11.46 11.70 -15.94
C GLU A 21 10.76 10.57 -15.21
N LEU A 22 9.63 10.87 -14.55
CA LEU A 22 8.83 9.84 -13.88
C LEU A 22 8.27 8.83 -14.88
N GLN A 23 7.78 9.27 -16.04
CA GLN A 23 7.33 8.38 -17.11
C GLN A 23 8.47 7.52 -17.66
N ASP A 24 9.66 8.09 -17.84
CA ASP A 24 10.84 7.33 -18.27
C ASP A 24 11.16 6.19 -17.28
N VAL A 25 11.24 6.48 -15.98
CA VAL A 25 11.60 5.46 -14.99
C VAL A 25 10.48 4.44 -14.74
N VAL A 26 9.22 4.87 -14.60
CA VAL A 26 8.11 3.98 -14.22
C VAL A 26 7.56 3.19 -15.41
N VAL A 27 7.39 3.85 -16.57
CA VAL A 27 6.71 3.25 -17.73
C VAL A 27 7.72 2.59 -18.66
N HIS A 28 8.78 3.30 -19.04
CA HIS A 28 9.73 2.81 -20.05
C HIS A 28 10.77 1.87 -19.43
N LYS A 29 11.39 2.26 -18.31
CA LYS A 29 12.37 1.44 -17.58
C LYS A 29 11.72 0.43 -16.63
N LYS A 30 10.39 0.52 -16.42
CA LYS A 30 9.61 -0.36 -15.54
C LYS A 30 10.17 -0.45 -14.11
N MET A 31 10.78 0.63 -13.62
CA MET A 31 11.32 0.69 -12.27
C MET A 31 10.20 0.75 -11.24
N ARG A 32 10.48 0.23 -10.05
CA ARG A 32 9.64 0.28 -8.85
C ARG A 32 10.51 0.62 -7.65
N PRO A 33 9.96 1.23 -6.59
CA PRO A 33 10.68 1.47 -5.35
C PRO A 33 11.27 0.17 -4.80
N VAL A 34 12.54 0.22 -4.41
CA VAL A 34 13.26 -0.96 -3.89
C VAL A 34 12.90 -1.20 -2.43
N PHE A 35 12.57 -2.45 -2.09
CA PHE A 35 12.40 -2.83 -0.69
C PHE A 35 13.74 -3.04 0.00
N LYS A 36 13.79 -2.71 1.29
CA LYS A 36 14.95 -3.01 2.13
C LYS A 36 15.01 -4.51 2.38
N ASP A 37 16.20 -5.09 2.31
CA ASP A 37 16.45 -6.52 2.63
C ASP A 37 15.88 -6.94 3.99
N THR A 38 15.88 -6.03 4.96
CA THR A 38 15.35 -6.29 6.31
C THR A 38 13.83 -6.45 6.32
N TRP A 39 13.11 -5.82 5.39
CA TRP A 39 11.65 -5.96 5.25
C TRP A 39 11.30 -7.31 4.65
N LEU A 40 12.01 -7.70 3.59
CA LEU A 40 11.84 -8.99 2.92
C LEU A 40 12.15 -10.19 3.82
N LYS A 41 12.98 -10.00 4.85
CA LYS A 41 13.29 -11.04 5.85
C LYS A 41 12.31 -11.08 7.03
N HIS A 42 11.48 -10.06 7.20
CA HIS A 42 10.55 -9.98 8.32
C HIS A 42 9.24 -10.73 7.99
N PRO A 43 8.72 -11.60 8.88
CA PRO A 43 7.55 -12.45 8.57
C PRO A 43 6.29 -11.69 8.17
N GLY A 44 6.04 -10.52 8.79
CA GLY A 44 4.94 -9.62 8.44
C GLY A 44 5.20 -8.73 7.22
N LEU A 45 6.31 -7.98 7.24
CA LEU A 45 6.61 -7.00 6.19
C LEU A 45 6.87 -7.65 4.83
N SER A 46 7.38 -8.88 4.76
CA SER A 46 7.53 -9.61 3.48
C SER A 46 6.18 -9.78 2.76
N GLN A 47 5.14 -10.24 3.47
CA GLN A 47 3.78 -10.35 2.94
C GLN A 47 3.20 -8.98 2.53
N LEU A 48 3.54 -7.92 3.27
CA LEU A 48 3.16 -6.56 2.87
C LEU A 48 3.89 -6.12 1.59
N CYS A 49 5.18 -6.45 1.44
CA CYS A 49 5.95 -6.14 0.23
C CYS A 49 5.35 -6.84 -0.99
N GLU A 50 5.00 -8.13 -0.88
CA GLU A 50 4.30 -8.87 -1.94
C GLU A 50 2.98 -8.20 -2.32
N THR A 51 2.19 -7.78 -1.32
CA THR A 51 0.93 -7.06 -1.56
C THR A 51 1.15 -5.73 -2.27
N ILE A 52 2.20 -4.97 -1.90
CA ILE A 52 2.58 -3.72 -2.59
C ILE A 52 3.00 -4.01 -4.04
N GLU A 53 3.71 -5.12 -4.29
CA GLU A 53 4.14 -5.49 -5.64
C GLU A 53 2.97 -5.74 -6.59
N GLU A 54 1.94 -6.42 -6.11
CA GLU A 54 0.72 -6.66 -6.89
C GLU A 54 -0.11 -5.38 -7.07
N CYS A 55 0.00 -4.39 -6.17
CA CYS A 55 -0.70 -3.11 -6.31
C CYS A 55 -0.15 -2.22 -7.42
N TRP A 56 1.15 -2.31 -7.74
CA TRP A 56 1.79 -1.48 -8.76
C TRP A 56 2.11 -2.24 -10.05
N ASP A 57 1.34 -3.29 -10.35
CA ASP A 57 1.49 -4.06 -11.57
C ASP A 57 1.39 -3.15 -12.81
N HIS A 58 2.15 -3.51 -13.83
CA HIS A 58 2.11 -2.82 -15.11
C HIS A 58 0.74 -2.98 -15.79
N ASP A 59 0.15 -4.18 -15.71
CA ASP A 59 -1.21 -4.43 -16.16
C ASP A 59 -2.20 -3.94 -15.10
N ALA A 60 -3.07 -3.01 -15.49
CA ALA A 60 -4.04 -2.42 -14.57
C ALA A 60 -5.07 -3.43 -14.08
N GLU A 61 -5.43 -4.41 -14.92
CA GLU A 61 -6.44 -5.43 -14.57
C GLU A 61 -5.88 -6.51 -13.63
N ALA A 62 -4.54 -6.62 -13.55
CA ALA A 62 -3.87 -7.51 -12.61
C ALA A 62 -3.71 -6.90 -11.21
N ARG A 63 -3.96 -5.59 -11.06
CA ARG A 63 -3.79 -4.91 -9.77
C ARG A 63 -4.87 -5.32 -8.79
N LEU A 64 -4.47 -5.41 -7.52
CA LEU A 64 -5.38 -5.69 -6.44
C LEU A 64 -6.44 -4.60 -6.29
N SER A 65 -7.67 -5.04 -5.97
CA SER A 65 -8.71 -4.14 -5.50
C SER A 65 -8.45 -3.70 -4.07
N ALA A 66 -9.02 -2.56 -3.66
CA ALA A 66 -8.90 -2.05 -2.30
C ALA A 66 -9.35 -3.07 -1.25
N GLY A 67 -10.48 -3.75 -1.47
CA GLY A 67 -10.98 -4.80 -0.57
C GLY A 67 -10.03 -5.99 -0.45
N CYS A 68 -9.39 -6.40 -1.56
CA CYS A 68 -8.40 -7.47 -1.51
C CYS A 68 -7.17 -7.07 -0.68
N VAL A 69 -6.69 -5.83 -0.83
CA VAL A 69 -5.57 -5.30 -0.02
C VAL A 69 -5.95 -5.24 1.46
N GLU A 70 -7.15 -4.77 1.78
CA GLU A 70 -7.67 -4.71 3.15
C GLU A 70 -7.67 -6.09 3.83
N GLU A 71 -8.21 -7.10 3.16
CA GLU A 71 -8.26 -8.47 3.65
C GLU A 71 -6.86 -9.02 3.93
N ARG A 72 -5.90 -8.79 3.02
CA ARG A 72 -4.51 -9.20 3.19
C ARG A 72 -3.85 -8.51 4.38
N ILE A 73 -4.01 -7.21 4.54
CA ILE A 73 -3.45 -6.46 5.68
C ILE A 73 -4.05 -6.95 7.02
N SER A 74 -5.35 -7.24 7.04
CA SER A 74 -6.03 -7.83 8.21
C SER A 74 -5.42 -9.19 8.59
N GLN A 75 -5.12 -10.04 7.60
CA GLN A 75 -4.48 -11.35 7.81
C GLN A 75 -3.04 -11.22 8.30
N ILE A 76 -2.25 -10.29 7.73
CA ILE A 76 -0.87 -10.02 8.17
C ILE A 76 -0.86 -9.58 9.63
N THR A 77 -1.78 -8.69 10.03
CA THR A 77 -1.90 -8.20 11.40
C THR A 77 -2.19 -9.35 12.37
N LYS A 78 -3.16 -10.23 12.05
CA LYS A 78 -3.50 -11.38 12.89
C LYS A 78 -2.34 -12.36 13.06
N THR A 79 -1.57 -12.58 12.00
CA THR A 79 -0.47 -13.55 11.99
C THR A 79 0.78 -13.02 12.72
N THR A 80 1.00 -11.71 12.72
CA THR A 80 2.18 -11.07 13.33
C THR A 80 2.00 -10.75 14.82
N VAL A 81 0.76 -10.54 15.29
CA VAL A 81 0.43 -10.26 16.70
C VAL A 81 0.73 -11.44 17.65
N GLY A 82 0.96 -12.65 17.13
CA GLY A 82 1.41 -13.78 17.94
C GLY A 82 2.87 -13.71 18.42
N THR A 83 3.71 -12.80 17.89
CA THR A 83 5.16 -12.77 18.17
C THR A 83 5.66 -11.47 18.83
N THR A 84 4.88 -10.39 18.84
CA THR A 84 5.31 -9.14 19.50
C THR A 84 4.20 -8.59 20.37
N SER A 85 4.34 -8.80 21.68
CA SER A 85 3.62 -8.03 22.70
C SER A 85 3.79 -6.54 22.41
N ASP A 86 2.66 -5.83 22.34
CA ASP A 86 2.48 -4.37 22.35
C ASP A 86 2.79 -3.56 21.07
N CYS A 87 1.80 -3.45 20.17
CA CYS A 87 1.69 -2.36 19.18
C CYS A 87 0.20 -1.97 18.95
N PRO A 88 -0.24 -0.72 19.23
CA PRO A 88 -1.66 -0.31 19.28
C PRO A 88 -2.33 0.02 17.94
N VAL A 89 -1.87 -0.50 16.80
CA VAL A 89 -2.37 -0.10 15.46
C VAL A 89 -3.78 -0.65 15.14
N ALA A 90 -4.29 -1.60 15.94
CA ALA A 90 -5.57 -2.27 15.69
C ALA A 90 -6.84 -1.40 15.86
N ILE A 91 -6.73 -0.17 16.35
CA ILE A 91 -7.91 0.64 16.77
C ILE A 91 -8.54 1.47 15.64
N VAL A 92 -7.91 1.62 14.47
CA VAL A 92 -8.39 2.61 13.47
C VAL A 92 -9.34 2.06 12.39
N MET A 93 -9.60 0.75 12.33
CA MET A 93 -10.41 0.15 11.24
C MET A 93 -11.88 -0.11 11.58
N SER A 94 -12.40 0.37 12.71
CA SER A 94 -13.80 0.15 13.08
C SER A 94 -14.53 1.47 13.30
N VAL A 95 -14.90 2.18 12.23
CA VAL A 95 -16.14 2.98 12.13
C VAL A 95 -16.29 3.58 10.73
N THR A 96 -17.08 2.93 9.88
CA THR A 96 -18.14 3.58 9.09
C THR A 96 -19.17 2.50 8.77
N ASP A 97 -20.06 2.23 9.73
CA ASP A 97 -21.33 1.61 9.40
C ASP A 97 -22.28 2.70 8.90
N ASP A 98 -22.80 2.39 7.73
CA ASP A 98 -23.81 3.02 6.88
C ASP A 98 -25.11 3.36 7.64
N ASP A 99 -25.64 4.58 7.53
CA ASP A 99 -27.07 4.85 7.30
C ASP A 99 -27.36 6.36 7.09
N ASP A 100 -28.44 6.65 6.35
CA ASP A 100 -29.02 7.95 6.01
C ASP A 100 -28.51 8.68 4.75
N LEU A 101 -28.85 8.13 3.59
CA LEU A 101 -29.03 8.92 2.36
C LEU A 101 -30.53 9.03 2.05
N PRO A 102 -31.14 10.24 2.03
CA PRO A 102 -32.57 10.37 1.77
C PRO A 102 -32.91 10.07 0.31
N PRO A 103 -34.13 9.55 0.03
CA PRO A 103 -34.54 9.16 -1.31
C PRO A 103 -34.61 10.37 -2.25
N LYS A 104 -34.03 10.24 -3.45
CA LYS A 104 -34.22 11.22 -4.52
C LYS A 104 -35.63 11.10 -5.08
N GLU A 105 -36.42 12.15 -4.85
CA GLU A 105 -37.70 12.39 -5.50
C GLU A 105 -37.50 12.41 -7.03
N SER A 106 -38.23 11.55 -7.75
CA SER A 106 -38.31 11.58 -9.21
C SER A 106 -39.37 12.61 -9.62
N SER A 107 -38.96 13.74 -10.19
CA SER A 107 -39.91 14.65 -10.86
C SER A 107 -39.99 14.33 -12.36
N THR A 108 -41.22 13.99 -12.76
CA THR A 108 -41.78 14.01 -14.11
C THR A 108 -41.47 15.29 -14.89
#